data_AF-A0A969LKE3-F1
#
_entry.id   AF-A0A969LKE3-F1
#
_cell.length_a   1.000
_cell.length_b   1.000
_cell.length_c   1.000
_cell.angle_alpha   90.00
_cell.angle_beta   90.00
_cell.angle_gamma   90.00
#
_symmetry.space_group_name_H-M   'P 1'
#
loop_
_entity.id
_entity.type
_entity.pdbx_description
1 polymer ?
#
loop_
_entity_poly.entity_id
_entity_poly.type
_entity_poly.pdbx_seq_one_letter_code
_entity_poly.pdbx_strand_id
1 'polypeptide(L)'
;MMIDVERIKDRVDCRDLIERDLGRPKYRNNTHSKYKCPLHNEEKGYSLAVYEDHWHCFGKCGRGGDAISWLQEYHGLSFQEACERLSVGDLPQLDQARRPSQPKVQPVSEPPSAEWQQAARKVAYMAMNILWGQEGKRAWEYLEKQRGLTEATIVDAGLGYIPGDYQEWKTIEGVKVPCGITIPWMTYSDAIWGIKVRRAAGQQRYHQVAGGNIKGSLYMGDAIKPGLPIMITEGEFDALIAQQAGEGRISAVAIGSAANKRINPRWFPNS
;
A
#
# COMPACT_ATOMS: atom_id res chain seq x y z
N MET A 1 -6.58 6.25 -29.05
CA MET A 1 -7.95 5.77 -29.34
C MET A 1 -8.85 6.36 -28.27
N MET A 2 -9.87 7.14 -28.64
CA MET A 2 -10.81 7.71 -27.66
C MET A 2 -11.85 6.63 -27.34
N ILE A 3 -11.87 6.16 -26.10
CA ILE A 3 -12.82 5.14 -25.63
C ILE A 3 -14.10 5.88 -25.21
N ASP A 4 -15.19 5.61 -25.91
CA ASP A 4 -16.52 6.14 -25.61
C ASP A 4 -17.21 5.26 -24.56
N VAL A 5 -16.97 5.60 -23.30
CA VAL A 5 -17.43 4.85 -22.13
C VAL A 5 -18.96 4.87 -22.00
N GLU A 6 -19.59 5.97 -22.38
CA GLU A 6 -21.04 6.17 -22.27
C GLU A 6 -21.78 5.24 -23.23
N ARG A 7 -21.29 5.18 -24.48
CA ARG A 7 -21.77 4.22 -25.49
C ARG A 7 -21.58 2.75 -25.08
N ILE A 8 -20.54 2.43 -24.31
CA ILE A 8 -20.33 1.08 -23.79
C ILE A 8 -21.39 0.74 -22.74
N LYS A 9 -21.66 1.66 -21.80
CA LYS A 9 -22.64 1.45 -20.73
C LYS A 9 -24.07 1.31 -21.27
N ASP A 10 -24.44 2.07 -22.29
CA ASP A 10 -25.77 2.00 -22.90
C ASP A 10 -26.04 0.69 -23.66
N ARG A 11 -24.99 -0.01 -24.10
CA ARG A 11 -25.12 -1.22 -24.93
C ARG A 11 -24.98 -2.53 -24.16
N VAL A 12 -24.43 -2.49 -22.95
CA VAL A 12 -24.08 -3.69 -22.20
C VAL A 12 -25.05 -3.88 -21.04
N ASP A 13 -25.89 -4.91 -21.16
CA ASP A 13 -26.68 -5.40 -20.02
C ASP A 13 -25.75 -6.13 -19.03
N CYS A 14 -25.60 -5.55 -17.85
CA CYS A 14 -24.80 -6.05 -16.75
C CYS A 14 -25.32 -7.40 -16.23
N ARG A 15 -26.63 -7.63 -16.27
CA ARG A 15 -27.25 -8.90 -15.90
C ARG A 15 -26.86 -10.01 -16.87
N ASP A 16 -26.93 -9.74 -18.17
CA ASP A 16 -26.54 -10.72 -19.19
C ASP A 16 -25.05 -11.05 -19.13
N LEU A 17 -24.20 -10.03 -18.90
CA LEU A 17 -22.77 -10.21 -18.70
C LEU A 17 -22.47 -11.15 -17.52
N ILE A 18 -23.06 -10.88 -16.37
CA ILE A 18 -22.80 -11.63 -15.14
C ILE A 18 -23.44 -13.03 -15.18
N GLU A 19 -24.58 -13.19 -15.84
CA GLU A 19 -25.19 -14.51 -16.07
C GLU A 19 -24.32 -15.39 -16.97
N ARG A 20 -23.59 -14.81 -17.94
CA ARG A 20 -22.61 -15.57 -18.74
C ARG A 20 -21.42 -16.05 -17.89
N ASP A 21 -20.95 -15.22 -16.95
CA ASP A 21 -19.80 -15.54 -16.11
C ASP A 21 -20.13 -16.52 -14.98
N LEU A 22 -21.29 -16.36 -14.34
CA LEU A 22 -21.68 -17.15 -13.16
C LEU A 22 -22.67 -18.26 -13.47
N GLY A 23 -23.17 -18.33 -14.70
CA GLY A 23 -24.26 -19.19 -15.10
C GLY A 23 -25.62 -18.69 -14.61
N ARG A 24 -26.65 -19.54 -14.76
CA ARG A 24 -28.03 -19.19 -14.40
C ARG A 24 -28.16 -18.89 -12.90
N PRO A 25 -28.75 -17.76 -12.51
CA PRO A 25 -28.92 -17.41 -11.09
C PRO A 25 -29.88 -18.37 -10.38
N LYS A 26 -29.69 -18.52 -9.07
CA LYS A 26 -30.64 -19.30 -8.25
C LYS A 26 -31.96 -18.55 -8.04
N TYR A 27 -31.90 -17.23 -7.95
CA TYR A 27 -33.08 -16.36 -7.80
C TYR A 27 -33.06 -15.28 -8.87
N ARG A 28 -34.16 -15.16 -9.61
CA ARG A 28 -34.35 -14.12 -10.62
C ARG A 28 -35.78 -13.63 -10.57
N ASN A 29 -35.95 -12.32 -10.58
CA ASN A 29 -37.23 -11.66 -10.79
C ASN A 29 -37.06 -10.64 -11.95
N ASN A 30 -38.07 -9.81 -12.19
CA ASN A 30 -38.01 -8.83 -13.27
C ASN A 30 -36.93 -7.76 -13.05
N THR A 31 -36.62 -7.43 -11.79
CA THR A 31 -35.76 -6.29 -11.44
C THR A 31 -34.32 -6.65 -11.09
N HIS A 32 -34.04 -7.87 -10.64
CA HIS A 32 -32.67 -8.33 -10.37
C HIS A 32 -32.53 -9.86 -10.29
N SER A 33 -31.30 -10.31 -10.45
CA SER A 33 -30.84 -11.68 -10.20
C SER A 33 -30.00 -11.74 -8.92
N LYS A 34 -30.00 -12.88 -8.21
CA LYS A 34 -29.13 -13.09 -7.03
C LYS A 34 -28.21 -14.28 -7.18
N TYR A 35 -26.97 -14.08 -6.76
CA TYR A 35 -25.87 -15.05 -6.80
C TYR A 35 -25.15 -15.14 -5.45
N LYS A 36 -24.43 -16.25 -5.25
CA LYS A 36 -23.32 -16.28 -4.30
C LYS A 36 -22.23 -15.37 -4.80
N CYS A 37 -21.73 -14.46 -3.97
CA CYS A 37 -20.71 -13.53 -4.38
C CYS A 37 -19.36 -14.25 -4.58
N PRO A 38 -18.83 -14.32 -5.82
CA PRO A 38 -17.53 -14.93 -6.08
C PRO A 38 -16.38 -14.04 -5.56
N LEU A 39 -16.64 -12.74 -5.43
CA LEU A 39 -15.66 -11.74 -5.03
C LEU A 39 -15.28 -11.85 -3.55
N HIS A 40 -16.00 -12.58 -2.71
CA HIS A 40 -15.55 -12.84 -1.34
C HIS A 40 -15.64 -14.31 -0.94
N ASN A 41 -15.75 -15.16 -1.97
CA ASN A 41 -15.92 -16.59 -1.86
C ASN A 41 -17.07 -16.95 -0.90
N GLU A 42 -18.27 -16.43 -1.18
CA GLU A 42 -19.47 -16.66 -0.37
C GLU A 42 -19.86 -18.15 -0.40
N GLU A 43 -19.82 -18.80 0.76
CA GLU A 43 -20.17 -20.23 0.86
C GLU A 43 -21.68 -20.44 1.09
N LYS A 44 -22.28 -19.58 1.91
CA LYS A 44 -23.70 -19.61 2.31
C LYS A 44 -24.31 -18.23 2.10
N GLY A 45 -25.54 -18.19 1.58
CA GLY A 45 -26.23 -16.94 1.24
C GLY A 45 -26.24 -16.66 -0.27
N TYR A 46 -26.90 -15.56 -0.66
CA TYR A 46 -26.96 -15.03 -2.02
C TYR A 46 -26.91 -13.51 -1.96
N SER A 47 -25.72 -12.98 -1.66
CA SER A 47 -25.55 -11.56 -1.34
C SER A 47 -25.33 -10.66 -2.56
N LEU A 48 -24.94 -11.22 -3.71
CA LEU A 48 -24.73 -10.47 -4.96
C LEU A 48 -26.07 -10.29 -5.68
N ALA A 49 -26.57 -9.05 -5.73
CA ALA A 49 -27.71 -8.64 -6.54
C ALA A 49 -27.23 -8.01 -7.85
N VAL A 50 -27.87 -8.36 -8.97
CA VAL A 50 -27.49 -7.91 -10.30
C VAL A 50 -28.70 -7.36 -11.05
N TYR A 51 -28.62 -6.10 -11.43
CA TYR A 51 -29.58 -5.33 -12.20
C TYR A 51 -29.10 -5.23 -13.67
N GLU A 52 -29.90 -4.60 -14.52
CA GLU A 52 -29.59 -4.45 -15.96
C GLU A 52 -28.39 -3.53 -16.20
N ASP A 53 -28.22 -2.50 -15.39
CA ASP A 53 -27.19 -1.46 -15.52
C ASP A 53 -26.05 -1.61 -14.50
N HIS A 54 -26.31 -2.25 -13.35
CA HIS A 54 -25.36 -2.33 -12.25
C HIS A 54 -25.49 -3.62 -11.41
N TRP A 55 -24.52 -3.87 -10.56
CA TRP A 55 -24.53 -4.94 -9.55
C TRP A 55 -24.10 -4.41 -8.19
N HIS A 56 -24.55 -5.07 -7.13
CA HIS A 56 -24.14 -4.78 -5.77
C HIS A 56 -24.20 -6.02 -4.89
N CYS A 57 -23.14 -6.23 -4.10
CA CYS A 57 -23.05 -7.30 -3.13
C CYS A 57 -23.33 -6.77 -1.72
N PHE A 58 -24.49 -7.14 -1.17
CA PHE A 58 -24.93 -6.80 0.19
C PHE A 58 -24.27 -7.67 1.29
N GLY A 59 -23.24 -8.44 0.94
CA GLY A 59 -22.46 -9.27 1.85
C GLY A 59 -21.20 -8.55 2.36
N LYS A 60 -20.27 -9.30 2.97
CA LYS A 60 -19.09 -8.74 3.66
C LYS A 60 -18.15 -7.89 2.80
N CYS A 61 -18.21 -7.98 1.46
CA CYS A 61 -17.35 -7.16 0.61
C CYS A 61 -17.96 -5.81 0.23
N GLY A 62 -19.28 -5.60 0.35
CA GLY A 62 -19.94 -4.33 0.02
C GLY A 62 -19.67 -3.79 -1.39
N ARG A 63 -19.19 -4.62 -2.32
CA ARG A 63 -18.76 -4.17 -3.65
C ARG A 63 -19.94 -4.02 -4.60
N GLY A 64 -19.87 -3.06 -5.50
CA GLY A 64 -20.83 -2.86 -6.57
C GLY A 64 -20.23 -2.02 -7.69
N GLY A 65 -20.93 -1.93 -8.81
CA GLY A 65 -20.52 -1.15 -9.97
C GLY A 65 -21.30 -1.54 -11.22
N ASP A 66 -20.81 -1.10 -12.37
CA ASP A 66 -21.37 -1.41 -13.68
C ASP A 66 -20.67 -2.61 -14.33
N ALA A 67 -20.99 -2.87 -15.60
CA ALA A 67 -20.38 -3.92 -16.41
C ALA A 67 -18.85 -3.80 -16.54
N ILE A 68 -18.30 -2.58 -16.62
CA ILE A 68 -16.85 -2.36 -16.68
C ILE A 68 -16.24 -2.77 -15.34
N SER A 69 -16.84 -2.31 -14.24
CA SER A 69 -16.41 -2.62 -12.89
C SER A 69 -16.45 -4.13 -12.61
N TRP A 70 -17.44 -4.84 -13.17
CA TRP A 70 -17.49 -6.31 -13.11
C TRP A 70 -16.28 -6.96 -13.78
N LEU A 71 -15.91 -6.55 -14.99
CA LEU A 71 -14.72 -7.06 -15.67
C LEU A 71 -13.42 -6.74 -14.91
N GLN A 72 -13.33 -5.57 -14.30
CA GLN A 72 -12.16 -5.22 -13.49
C GLN A 72 -12.08 -6.06 -12.21
N GLU A 73 -13.20 -6.27 -11.52
CA GLU A 73 -13.26 -6.93 -10.22
C GLU A 73 -13.25 -8.47 -10.31
N TYR A 74 -13.99 -9.02 -11.27
CA TYR A 74 -14.14 -10.46 -11.47
C TYR A 74 -13.07 -11.03 -12.40
N HIS A 75 -12.78 -10.35 -13.52
CA HIS A 75 -11.76 -10.79 -14.50
C HIS A 75 -10.38 -10.18 -14.29
N GLY A 76 -10.24 -9.19 -13.39
CA GLY A 76 -8.94 -8.59 -13.06
C GLY A 76 -8.36 -7.72 -14.18
N LEU A 77 -9.19 -7.28 -15.11
CA LEU A 77 -8.77 -6.45 -16.25
C LEU A 77 -8.48 -5.02 -15.78
N SER A 78 -7.55 -4.35 -16.46
CA SER A 78 -7.44 -2.89 -16.37
C SER A 78 -8.68 -2.22 -16.98
N PHE A 79 -8.91 -0.95 -16.64
CA PHE A 79 -10.04 -0.19 -17.20
C PHE A 79 -10.01 -0.18 -18.74
N GLN A 80 -8.82 0.01 -19.33
CA GLN A 80 -8.65 0.02 -20.77
C GLN A 80 -8.97 -1.35 -21.39
N GLU A 81 -8.45 -2.44 -20.82
CA GLU A 81 -8.75 -3.80 -21.30
C GLU A 81 -10.23 -4.14 -21.16
N ALA A 82 -10.89 -3.74 -20.07
CA ALA A 82 -12.32 -3.93 -19.86
C ALA A 82 -13.14 -3.16 -20.90
N CYS A 83 -12.80 -1.89 -21.16
CA CYS A 83 -13.47 -1.08 -22.17
C CYS A 83 -13.28 -1.65 -23.58
N GLU A 84 -12.05 -2.06 -23.93
CA GLU A 84 -11.75 -2.70 -25.21
C GLU A 84 -12.54 -4.00 -25.36
N ARG A 85 -12.64 -4.82 -24.30
CA ARG A 85 -13.40 -6.08 -24.33
C ARG A 85 -14.89 -5.87 -24.54
N LEU A 86 -15.49 -4.89 -23.85
CA LEU A 86 -16.91 -4.57 -24.01
C LEU A 86 -17.21 -3.90 -25.36
N SER A 87 -16.26 -3.15 -25.92
CA SER A 87 -16.43 -2.47 -27.21
C SER A 87 -16.53 -3.43 -28.40
N VAL A 88 -15.84 -4.57 -28.34
CA VAL A 88 -15.79 -5.56 -29.43
C VAL A 88 -16.94 -6.58 -29.35
N GLY A 89 -17.72 -6.58 -28.27
CA GLY A 89 -18.82 -7.55 -28.05
C GLY A 89 -18.36 -8.99 -27.85
N ASP A 90 -17.04 -9.20 -27.74
CA ASP A 90 -16.39 -10.49 -27.65
C ASP A 90 -16.22 -10.87 -26.17
N LEU A 91 -17.25 -11.50 -25.61
CA LEU A 91 -17.20 -12.05 -24.25
C LEU A 91 -16.67 -13.49 -24.33
N PRO A 92 -15.42 -13.77 -23.90
CA PRO A 92 -14.90 -15.11 -24.03
C PRO A 92 -15.37 -15.98 -22.87
N GLN A 93 -15.74 -17.23 -23.15
CA GLN A 93 -15.69 -18.30 -22.15
C GLN A 93 -14.20 -18.62 -21.93
N LEU A 94 -13.57 -17.97 -20.95
CA LEU A 94 -12.20 -18.32 -20.55
C LEU A 94 -12.24 -19.28 -19.37
N ASP A 95 -11.56 -20.42 -19.56
CA ASP A 95 -11.37 -21.46 -18.58
C ASP A 95 -11.01 -20.92 -17.19
N GLN A 96 -11.57 -21.57 -16.17
CA GLN A 96 -11.45 -21.27 -14.73
C GLN A 96 -9.99 -21.22 -14.19
N ALA A 97 -8.98 -21.31 -15.06
CA ALA A 97 -7.56 -21.40 -14.74
C ALA A 97 -6.87 -20.04 -14.50
N ARG A 98 -7.53 -18.90 -14.74
CA ARG A 98 -7.00 -17.58 -14.35
C ARG A 98 -7.96 -16.88 -13.43
N ARG A 99 -8.03 -17.30 -12.16
CA ARG A 99 -8.45 -16.42 -11.06
C ARG A 99 -7.38 -15.34 -10.90
N PRO A 100 -7.64 -14.06 -11.22
CA PRO A 100 -6.84 -13.00 -10.65
C PRO A 100 -7.11 -13.01 -9.15
N SER A 101 -6.05 -12.99 -8.36
CA SER A 101 -6.18 -12.78 -6.92
C SER A 101 -6.91 -11.45 -6.70
N GLN A 102 -8.07 -11.50 -6.04
CA GLN A 102 -8.89 -10.35 -5.69
C GLN A 102 -8.00 -9.17 -5.26
N PRO A 103 -8.26 -7.92 -5.70
CA PRO A 103 -7.89 -6.77 -4.91
C PRO A 103 -8.61 -6.94 -3.57
N LYS A 104 -7.89 -7.44 -2.56
CA LYS A 104 -8.27 -7.15 -1.19
C LYS A 104 -8.36 -5.64 -1.15
N VAL A 105 -9.56 -5.08 -0.91
CA VAL A 105 -9.66 -3.76 -0.28
C VAL A 105 -8.73 -3.87 0.91
N GLN A 106 -7.56 -3.24 0.79
CA GLN A 106 -6.57 -3.36 1.83
C GLN A 106 -7.24 -2.73 3.04
N PRO A 107 -7.37 -3.45 4.18
CA PRO A 107 -7.80 -2.79 5.39
C PRO A 107 -6.95 -1.53 5.54
N VAL A 108 -7.58 -0.40 5.86
CA VAL A 108 -6.85 0.82 6.24
C VAL A 108 -5.78 0.34 7.21
N SER A 109 -4.50 0.54 6.86
CA SER A 109 -3.40 0.05 7.67
C SER A 109 -3.62 0.58 9.09
N GLU A 110 -3.82 -0.30 10.06
CA GLU A 110 -3.95 0.11 11.46
C GLU A 110 -2.54 0.29 12.05
N PRO A 111 -2.36 1.30 12.93
CA PRO A 111 -1.10 1.46 13.62
C PRO A 111 -0.80 0.22 14.48
N PRO A 112 0.47 -0.09 14.75
CA PRO A 112 0.84 -1.15 15.70
C PRO A 112 0.21 -0.97 17.08
N SER A 113 0.23 -2.00 17.93
CA SER A 113 -0.31 -1.91 19.30
C SER A 113 0.36 -0.76 20.08
N ALA A 114 -0.36 -0.17 21.04
CA ALA A 114 0.14 0.94 21.83
C ALA A 114 1.43 0.56 22.60
N GLU A 115 1.49 -0.67 23.12
CA GLU A 115 2.66 -1.22 23.82
C GLU A 115 3.87 -1.30 22.88
N TRP A 116 3.66 -1.80 21.65
CA TRP A 116 4.72 -1.87 20.66
C TRP A 116 5.20 -0.47 20.28
N GLN A 117 4.28 0.47 20.05
CA GLN A 117 4.63 1.86 19.71
C GLN A 117 5.46 2.50 20.83
N GLN A 118 5.10 2.28 22.10
CA GLN A 118 5.86 2.80 23.23
C GLN A 118 7.29 2.25 23.27
N ALA A 119 7.45 0.94 23.11
CA ALA A 119 8.77 0.31 23.06
C ALA A 119 9.59 0.80 21.85
N ALA A 120 8.98 0.88 20.68
CA ALA A 120 9.62 1.34 19.45
C ALA A 120 10.10 2.80 19.54
N ARG A 121 9.33 3.71 20.14
CA ARG A 121 9.78 5.10 20.38
C ARG A 121 11.04 5.15 21.23
N LYS A 122 11.09 4.37 22.32
CA LYS A 122 12.28 4.29 23.18
C LYS A 122 13.50 3.73 22.41
N VAL A 123 13.29 2.71 21.59
CA VAL A 123 14.34 2.18 20.70
C VAL A 123 14.84 3.25 19.74
N ALA A 124 13.94 3.98 19.06
CA ALA A 124 14.30 5.03 18.12
C ALA A 124 15.08 6.17 18.81
N TYR A 125 14.59 6.64 19.95
CA TYR A 125 15.25 7.67 20.75
C TYR A 125 16.65 7.24 21.22
N MET A 126 16.78 6.02 21.74
CA MET A 126 18.08 5.47 22.15
C MET A 126 19.03 5.37 20.95
N ALA A 127 18.57 4.85 19.81
CA ALA A 127 19.37 4.73 18.60
C ALA A 127 19.83 6.11 18.08
N MET A 128 18.97 7.12 18.13
CA MET A 128 19.32 8.50 17.77
C MET A 128 20.42 9.04 18.67
N ASN A 129 20.33 8.85 19.99
CA ASN A 129 21.39 9.28 20.92
C ASN A 129 22.72 8.57 20.66
N ILE A 130 22.70 7.28 20.33
CA ILE A 130 23.92 6.54 20.01
C ILE A 130 24.54 7.04 18.70
N LEU A 131 23.74 7.41 17.70
CA LEU A 131 24.22 7.94 16.42
C LEU A 131 25.11 9.18 16.61
N TRP A 132 24.73 10.06 17.54
CA TRP A 132 25.48 11.28 17.88
C TRP A 132 26.62 11.05 18.88
N GLY A 133 26.73 9.85 19.43
CA GLY A 133 27.82 9.44 20.32
C GLY A 133 29.04 8.88 19.58
N GLN A 134 30.08 8.54 20.35
CA GLN A 134 31.33 8.00 19.83
C GLN A 134 31.13 6.71 19.00
N GLU A 135 30.22 5.84 19.42
CA GLU A 135 29.91 4.59 18.72
C GLU A 135 29.19 4.81 17.38
N GLY A 136 28.43 5.91 17.26
CA GLY A 136 27.67 6.27 16.06
C GLY A 136 28.47 7.01 15.00
N LYS A 137 29.68 7.50 15.32
CA LYS A 137 30.50 8.36 14.44
C LYS A 137 30.58 7.87 12.99
N ARG A 138 30.86 6.57 12.77
CA ARG A 138 30.96 6.00 11.42
C ARG A 138 29.61 6.01 10.68
N ALA A 139 28.52 5.76 11.39
CA ALA A 139 27.18 5.78 10.83
C ALA A 139 26.75 7.20 10.47
N TRP A 140 27.05 8.17 11.35
CA TRP A 140 26.84 9.59 11.09
C TRP A 140 27.65 10.08 9.88
N GLU A 141 28.96 9.80 9.83
CA GLU A 141 29.82 10.17 8.69
C GLU A 141 29.32 9.56 7.37
N TYR A 142 28.77 8.34 7.42
CA TYR A 142 28.15 7.70 6.27
C TYR A 142 26.88 8.46 5.81
N LEU A 143 25.99 8.83 6.73
CA LEU A 143 24.77 9.57 6.42
C LEU A 143 25.08 10.96 5.86
N GLU A 144 26.02 11.67 6.47
CA GLU A 144 26.39 13.02 6.05
C GLU A 144 27.19 12.98 4.73
N LYS A 145 28.34 12.29 4.72
CA LYS A 145 29.31 12.42 3.63
C LYS A 145 29.01 11.52 2.44
N GLN A 146 28.46 10.33 2.65
CA GLN A 146 28.15 9.41 1.55
C GLN A 146 26.72 9.54 1.05
N ARG A 147 25.75 9.89 1.92
CA ARG A 147 24.36 10.10 1.52
C ARG A 147 23.99 11.55 1.28
N GLY A 148 24.76 12.51 1.78
CA GLY A 148 24.47 13.94 1.59
C GLY A 148 23.29 14.43 2.44
N LEU A 149 22.98 13.75 3.54
CA LEU A 149 21.94 14.19 4.47
C LEU A 149 22.51 15.22 5.44
N THR A 150 21.83 16.35 5.58
CA THR A 150 22.17 17.36 6.57
C THR A 150 21.85 16.89 7.99
N GLU A 151 22.52 17.46 8.99
CA GLU A 151 22.20 17.20 10.40
C GLU A 151 20.72 17.44 10.72
N ALA A 152 20.15 18.55 10.23
CA ALA A 152 18.72 18.84 10.39
C ALA A 152 17.85 17.72 9.83
N THR A 153 18.12 17.24 8.61
CA THR A 153 17.38 16.12 8.00
C THR A 153 17.55 14.81 8.79
N ILE A 154 18.74 14.54 9.32
CA ILE A 154 19.01 13.34 10.14
C ILE A 154 18.18 13.39 11.44
N VAL A 155 18.16 14.54 12.11
CA VAL A 155 17.39 14.76 13.35
C VAL A 155 15.89 14.71 13.09
N ASP A 156 15.38 15.44 12.10
CA ASP A 156 13.95 15.51 11.78
C ASP A 156 13.38 14.14 11.38
N ALA A 157 14.17 13.34 10.66
CA ALA A 157 13.80 11.98 10.28
C ALA A 157 13.92 10.97 11.43
N GLY A 158 14.48 11.37 12.57
CA GLY A 158 14.75 10.48 13.71
C GLY A 158 15.73 9.36 13.40
N LEU A 159 16.68 9.57 12.48
CA LEU A 159 17.65 8.54 12.13
C LEU A 159 18.52 8.20 13.35
N GLY A 160 18.87 6.93 13.48
CA GLY A 160 19.64 6.43 14.62
C GLY A 160 20.58 5.32 14.23
N TYR A 161 21.28 4.77 15.23
CA TYR A 161 22.23 3.69 15.05
C TYR A 161 22.18 2.67 16.20
N ILE A 162 22.12 1.39 15.84
CA ILE A 162 22.32 0.27 16.75
C ILE A 162 23.73 -0.30 16.51
N PRO A 163 24.65 -0.20 17.48
CA PRO A 163 26.04 -0.62 17.31
C PRO A 163 26.15 -2.14 17.35
N GLY A 164 27.09 -2.71 16.62
CA GLY A 164 27.37 -4.14 16.58
C GLY A 164 27.71 -4.62 15.17
N ASP A 165 27.97 -5.92 15.04
CA ASP A 165 28.22 -6.53 13.73
C ASP A 165 26.94 -6.55 12.87
N TYR A 166 27.10 -6.46 11.55
CA TYR A 166 25.96 -6.43 10.64
C TYR A 166 25.14 -7.72 10.63
N GLN A 167 25.56 -8.83 11.23
CA GLN A 167 24.73 -10.05 11.39
C GLN A 167 23.99 -10.09 12.73
N GLU A 168 24.37 -9.24 13.67
CA GLU A 168 23.85 -9.26 15.03
C GLU A 168 22.45 -8.66 15.16
N TRP A 169 21.80 -9.05 16.25
CA TRP A 169 20.52 -8.54 16.72
C TRP A 169 20.65 -8.21 18.20
N LYS A 170 20.03 -7.11 18.62
CA LYS A 170 19.92 -6.69 20.02
C LYS A 170 18.46 -6.72 20.45
N THR A 171 18.23 -6.99 21.74
CA THR A 171 16.90 -6.86 22.34
C THR A 171 16.89 -5.60 23.20
N ILE A 172 16.05 -4.64 22.84
CA ILE A 172 15.96 -3.33 23.49
C ILE A 172 14.48 -3.10 23.79
N GLU A 173 14.11 -2.83 25.04
CA GLU A 173 12.71 -2.66 25.46
C GLU A 173 11.79 -3.82 25.03
N GLY A 174 12.33 -5.05 25.02
CA GLY A 174 11.61 -6.25 24.56
C GLY A 174 11.47 -6.40 23.03
N VAL A 175 11.98 -5.45 22.25
CA VAL A 175 11.96 -5.47 20.78
C VAL A 175 13.30 -5.98 20.25
N LYS A 176 13.27 -6.97 19.35
CA LYS A 176 14.46 -7.45 18.64
C LYS A 176 14.78 -6.57 17.45
N VAL A 177 15.93 -5.90 17.49
CA VAL A 177 16.37 -4.90 16.51
C VAL A 177 17.73 -5.32 15.94
N PRO A 178 17.89 -5.36 14.61
CA PRO A 178 19.18 -5.67 14.00
C PRO A 178 20.17 -4.51 14.19
N CYS A 179 21.47 -4.80 14.23
CA CYS A 179 22.51 -3.78 14.26
C CYS A 179 22.60 -3.05 12.91
N GLY A 180 22.73 -1.72 12.93
CA GLY A 180 22.73 -0.87 11.74
C GLY A 180 22.05 0.48 11.94
N ILE A 181 21.86 1.21 10.85
CA ILE A 181 21.22 2.54 10.85
C ILE A 181 19.70 2.35 10.93
N THR A 182 19.06 2.91 11.96
CA THR A 182 17.62 2.87 12.15
C THR A 182 16.94 4.02 11.41
N ILE A 183 15.82 3.71 10.79
CA ILE A 183 14.97 4.61 10.00
C ILE A 183 13.54 4.45 10.55
N PRO A 184 13.16 5.25 11.56
CA PRO A 184 11.82 5.20 12.12
C PRO A 184 10.78 5.73 11.12
N TRP A 185 9.64 5.04 11.02
CA TRP A 185 8.47 5.49 10.27
C TRP A 185 7.51 6.13 11.26
N MET A 186 7.68 7.43 11.49
CA MET A 186 6.91 8.21 12.46
C MET A 186 6.02 9.22 11.75
N THR A 187 4.89 9.54 12.36
CA THR A 187 4.06 10.68 11.96
C THR A 187 4.44 11.93 12.76
N TYR A 188 4.03 13.12 12.31
CA TYR A 188 4.14 14.38 13.08
C TYR A 188 3.38 14.36 14.39
N SER A 189 2.35 13.51 14.51
CA SER A 189 1.66 13.25 15.77
C SER A 189 2.40 12.24 16.67
N ASP A 190 3.68 11.99 16.39
CA ASP A 190 4.57 11.06 17.10
C ASP A 190 4.06 9.60 17.13
N ALA A 191 3.24 9.19 16.16
CA ALA A 191 2.84 7.78 16.03
C ALA A 191 3.90 7.01 15.25
N ILE A 192 4.48 5.97 15.84
CA ILE A 192 5.50 5.14 15.19
C ILE A 192 4.86 3.89 14.57
N TRP A 193 4.97 3.77 13.25
CA TRP A 193 4.41 2.66 12.47
C TRP A 193 5.41 1.54 12.24
N GLY A 194 6.70 1.84 12.31
CA GLY A 194 7.75 0.88 12.03
C GLY A 194 9.13 1.42 12.34
N ILE A 195 10.09 0.51 12.48
CA ILE A 195 11.51 0.84 12.43
C ILE A 195 12.10 -0.05 11.37
N LYS A 196 12.63 0.58 10.32
CA LYS A 196 13.41 -0.12 9.31
C LYS A 196 14.88 0.07 9.64
N VAL A 197 15.69 -0.95 9.44
CA VAL A 197 17.12 -0.90 9.74
C VAL A 197 17.92 -1.25 8.51
N ARG A 198 18.88 -0.38 8.19
CA ARG A 198 19.87 -0.61 7.15
C ARG A 198 21.15 -1.19 7.77
N ARG A 199 21.46 -2.43 7.44
CA ARG A 199 22.73 -3.08 7.77
C ARG A 199 23.86 -2.55 6.88
N ALA A 200 25.08 -2.55 7.43
CA ALA A 200 26.27 -2.09 6.70
C ALA A 200 26.65 -3.01 5.52
N ALA A 201 26.34 -4.31 5.62
CA ALA A 201 26.64 -5.33 4.62
C ALA A 201 25.52 -6.38 4.51
N GLY A 202 25.70 -7.35 3.59
CA GLY A 202 24.75 -8.43 3.32
C GLY A 202 23.92 -8.23 2.04
N GLN A 203 23.32 -9.32 1.55
CA GLN A 203 22.47 -9.31 0.35
C GLN A 203 21.14 -8.57 0.61
N GLN A 204 20.48 -8.84 1.74
CA GLN A 204 19.31 -8.10 2.18
C GLN A 204 19.74 -6.98 3.14
N ARG A 205 19.94 -5.77 2.62
CA ARG A 205 20.46 -4.65 3.42
C ARG A 205 19.44 -4.00 4.34
N TYR A 206 18.14 -4.17 4.07
CA TYR A 206 17.07 -3.53 4.82
C TYR A 206 16.18 -4.56 5.53
N HIS A 207 15.93 -4.31 6.82
CA HIS A 207 15.14 -5.16 7.69
C HIS A 207 14.07 -4.36 8.39
N GLN A 208 12.82 -4.79 8.31
CA GLN A 208 11.74 -4.26 9.13
C GLN A 208 11.77 -4.93 10.50
N VAL A 209 11.76 -4.14 11.58
CA VAL A 209 11.62 -4.64 12.94
C VAL A 209 10.24 -5.27 13.13
N ALA A 210 10.21 -6.46 13.73
CA ALA A 210 8.98 -7.22 13.95
C ALA A 210 7.99 -6.44 14.84
N GLY A 211 6.69 -6.57 14.53
CA GLY A 211 5.58 -5.89 15.21
C GLY A 211 5.21 -4.53 14.60
N GLY A 212 6.06 -3.92 13.79
CA GLY A 212 5.70 -2.72 13.01
C GLY A 212 4.79 -3.07 11.82
N ASN A 213 4.00 -2.09 11.37
CA ASN A 213 3.08 -2.20 10.25
C ASN A 213 3.26 -1.03 9.27
N ILE A 214 4.17 -1.17 8.30
CA ILE A 214 4.40 -0.16 7.26
C ILE A 214 3.84 -0.57 5.89
N LYS A 215 3.05 -1.65 5.85
CA LYS A 215 2.53 -2.21 4.60
C LYS A 215 1.46 -1.29 4.00
N GLY A 216 1.65 -0.86 2.76
CA GLY A 216 0.74 0.06 2.07
C GLY A 216 0.81 1.51 2.59
N SER A 217 1.75 1.80 3.49
CA SER A 217 2.02 3.16 3.98
C SER A 217 3.07 3.85 3.13
N LEU A 218 3.08 5.18 3.15
CA LEU A 218 4.12 6.01 2.55
C LEU A 218 5.00 6.57 3.68
N TYR A 219 6.32 6.41 3.55
CA TYR A 219 7.27 7.11 4.40
C TYR A 219 7.15 8.61 4.12
N MET A 220 7.06 9.43 5.17
CA MET A 220 6.77 10.87 5.11
C MET A 220 5.42 11.20 4.45
N GLY A 221 4.49 10.25 4.38
CA GLY A 221 3.19 10.48 3.73
C GLY A 221 2.36 11.58 4.41
N ASP A 222 2.51 11.79 5.71
CA ASP A 222 1.88 12.87 6.45
C ASP A 222 2.57 14.24 6.28
N ALA A 223 3.73 14.28 5.62
CA ALA A 223 4.43 15.50 5.18
C ALA A 223 3.97 16.02 3.82
N ILE A 224 2.97 15.35 3.21
CA ILE A 224 2.36 15.82 1.98
C ILE A 224 1.65 17.14 2.25
N LYS A 225 2.12 18.21 1.60
CA LYS A 225 1.53 19.54 1.68
C LYS A 225 0.57 19.74 0.50
N PRO A 226 -0.69 20.12 0.74
CA PRO A 226 -1.62 20.45 -0.34
C PRO A 226 -1.05 21.51 -1.28
N GLY A 227 -1.23 21.33 -2.59
CA GLY A 227 -0.78 22.27 -3.61
C GLY A 227 0.68 22.14 -4.04
N LEU A 228 1.48 21.27 -3.40
CA LEU A 228 2.83 20.94 -3.88
C LEU A 228 2.82 19.65 -4.73
N PRO A 229 3.65 19.55 -5.78
CA PRO A 229 3.87 18.29 -6.48
C PRO A 229 4.47 17.24 -5.54
N ILE A 230 4.06 16.00 -5.72
CA ILE A 230 4.55 14.85 -4.94
C ILE A 230 5.65 14.13 -5.71
N MET A 231 6.80 13.93 -5.08
CA MET A 231 7.88 13.09 -5.60
C MET A 231 7.88 11.75 -4.87
N ILE A 232 7.69 10.65 -5.60
CA ILE A 232 7.68 9.30 -5.04
C ILE A 232 9.02 8.63 -5.34
N THR A 233 9.67 8.09 -4.30
CA THR A 233 10.92 7.34 -4.42
C THR A 233 10.77 5.90 -3.96
N GLU A 234 11.70 5.03 -4.35
CA GLU A 234 11.71 3.63 -3.93
C GLU A 234 12.17 3.44 -2.48
N GLY A 235 13.02 4.34 -1.97
CA GLY A 235 13.70 4.19 -0.69
C GLY A 235 13.65 5.46 0.18
N GLU A 236 13.73 5.26 1.50
CA GLU A 236 13.59 6.31 2.50
C GLU A 236 14.69 7.37 2.39
N PHE A 237 15.93 6.97 2.13
CA PHE A 237 17.02 7.93 1.96
C PHE A 237 16.84 8.81 0.73
N ASP A 238 16.30 8.28 -0.38
CA ASP A 238 16.07 9.08 -1.58
C ASP A 238 14.93 10.08 -1.35
N ALA A 239 13.90 9.71 -0.57
CA ALA A 239 12.85 10.63 -0.17
C ALA A 239 13.38 11.76 0.73
N LEU A 240 14.26 11.44 1.69
CA LEU A 240 14.89 12.45 2.55
C LEU A 240 15.75 13.43 1.74
N ILE A 241 16.59 12.92 0.83
CA ILE A 241 17.43 13.76 -0.03
C ILE A 241 16.56 14.63 -0.94
N ALA A 242 15.50 14.07 -1.53
CA ALA A 242 14.56 14.83 -2.35
C ALA A 242 13.84 15.92 -1.54
N GLN A 243 13.37 15.60 -0.33
CA GLN A 243 12.73 16.58 0.55
C GLN A 243 13.68 17.72 0.93
N GLN A 244 14.93 17.38 1.25
CA GLN A 244 15.98 18.35 1.59
C GLN A 244 16.29 19.28 0.39
N ALA A 245 16.48 18.71 -0.81
CA ALA A 245 16.79 19.50 -2.00
C ALA A 245 15.60 20.33 -2.51
N GLY A 246 14.39 19.80 -2.32
CA GLY A 246 13.13 20.38 -2.80
C GLY A 246 12.31 21.09 -1.73
N GLU A 247 12.93 21.47 -0.61
CA GLU A 247 12.22 22.06 0.53
C GLU A 247 11.35 23.25 0.11
N GLY A 248 10.08 23.22 0.52
CA GLY A 248 9.07 24.24 0.18
C GLY A 248 8.56 24.19 -1.27
N ARG A 249 9.08 23.28 -2.11
CA ARG A 249 8.69 23.15 -3.53
C ARG A 249 8.06 21.81 -3.87
N ILE A 250 8.40 20.75 -3.14
CA ILE A 250 7.85 19.40 -3.33
C ILE A 250 7.51 18.76 -1.98
N SER A 251 6.65 17.75 -2.03
CA SER A 251 6.51 16.75 -0.96
C SER A 251 7.10 15.43 -1.42
N ALA A 252 8.21 15.00 -0.82
CA ALA A 252 8.86 13.75 -1.15
C ALA A 252 8.42 12.62 -0.20
N VAL A 253 8.11 11.46 -0.77
CA VAL A 253 7.63 10.27 -0.04
C VAL A 253 8.27 9.01 -0.58
N ALA A 254 8.38 7.96 0.24
CA ALA A 254 8.88 6.65 -0.21
C ALA A 254 7.87 5.52 -0.01
N ILE A 255 7.85 4.56 -0.94
CA ILE A 255 7.01 3.34 -0.85
C ILE A 255 7.59 2.26 0.08
N GLY A 256 8.83 2.44 0.54
CA GLY A 256 9.49 1.61 1.56
C GLY A 256 9.88 0.20 1.13
N SER A 257 9.47 -0.26 -0.05
CA SER A 257 9.90 -1.51 -0.67
C SER A 257 9.39 -1.60 -2.11
N ALA A 258 10.25 -1.95 -3.07
CA ALA A 258 9.84 -2.26 -4.45
C ALA A 258 8.88 -3.46 -4.55
N ALA A 259 8.72 -4.26 -3.47
CA ALA A 259 7.76 -5.35 -3.42
C ALA A 259 6.34 -4.92 -3.05
N ASN A 260 6.13 -3.68 -2.59
CA ASN A 260 4.79 -3.14 -2.34
C ASN A 260 4.13 -2.80 -3.68
N LYS A 261 3.48 -3.80 -4.29
CA LYS A 261 2.83 -3.68 -5.61
C LYS A 261 1.65 -2.69 -5.66
N ARG A 262 1.17 -2.20 -4.51
CA ARG A 262 -0.02 -1.33 -4.40
C ARG A 262 0.09 -0.39 -3.20
N ILE A 263 -0.04 0.91 -3.45
CA ILE A 263 -0.18 1.97 -2.42
C ILE A 263 -1.62 1.93 -1.88
N ASN A 264 -1.79 2.13 -0.57
CA ASN A 264 -3.13 2.19 0.01
C ASN A 264 -3.92 3.37 -0.60
N PRO A 265 -5.17 3.18 -1.06
CA PRO A 265 -5.94 4.25 -1.68
C PRO A 265 -6.15 5.51 -0.83
N ARG A 266 -6.00 5.43 0.50
CA ARG A 266 -6.04 6.57 1.41
C ARG A 266 -5.03 7.68 1.09
N TRP A 267 -4.00 7.35 0.31
CA TRP A 267 -2.95 8.29 -0.09
C TRP A 267 -3.24 8.95 -1.45
N PHE A 268 -4.27 8.53 -2.16
CA PHE A 268 -4.71 9.24 -3.36
C PHE A 268 -5.63 10.39 -2.96
N PRO A 269 -5.58 11.52 -3.67
CA PRO A 269 -6.56 12.59 -3.47
C PRO A 269 -7.97 12.03 -3.69
N ASN A 270 -8.89 12.36 -2.78
CA ASN A 270 -10.31 12.10 -3.01
C ASN A 270 -10.74 13.00 -4.18
N SER A 271 -10.94 12.39 -5.35
CA SER A 271 -11.56 13.03 -6.51
C SER A 271 -13.02 13.38 -6.24
#